data_AF-A0A1B0AHL1-F1
#
_entry.id   AF-A0A1B0AHL1-F1
#
_cell.length_a   1.000
_cell.length_b   1.000
_cell.length_c   1.000
_cell.angle_alpha   90.00
_cell.angle_beta   90.00
_cell.angle_gamma   90.00
#
_symmetry.space_group_name_H-M   'P 1'
#
loop_
_entity.id
_entity.type
_entity.pdbx_description
1 polymer ?
#
loop_
_entity_poly.entity_id
_entity_poly.type
_entity_poly.pdbx_seq_one_letter_code
_entity_poly.pdbx_strand_id
1 'polypeptide(L)'
;MSKLLSILLALGLAIALILGLVVWSVRGSRCSALNQCDSYVPLCAAYRNEHQFFYSQCDMVRENCMTGKIWKPDHFSHCNVNT
;
A
#
# COMPACT_ATOMS: atom_id res chain seq x y z
N MET A 1 14.51 39.56 21.11
CA MET A 1 13.72 38.34 20.85
C MET A 1 13.86 37.41 22.05
N SER A 2 12.75 36.94 22.62
CA SER A 2 12.75 36.09 23.81
C SER A 2 13.46 34.77 23.51
N LYS A 3 14.47 34.38 24.31
CA LYS A 3 15.18 33.10 24.19
C LYS A 3 14.21 31.90 24.18
N LEU A 4 13.07 32.06 24.86
CA LEU A 4 12.01 31.07 24.95
C LEU A 4 11.29 30.86 23.61
N LEU A 5 11.09 31.94 22.84
CA LEU A 5 10.51 31.87 21.49
C LEU A 5 11.44 31.13 20.52
N SER A 6 12.74 31.39 20.61
CA SER A 6 13.76 30.69 19.79
C SER A 6 13.83 29.19 20.10
N ILE A 7 13.71 28.81 21.37
CA ILE A 7 13.70 27.40 21.79
C ILE A 7 12.44 26.68 21.26
N LEU A 8 11.27 27.31 21.36
CA LEU A 8 10.02 26.73 20.86
C LEU A 8 10.02 26.52 19.35
N LEU A 9 10.56 27.48 18.58
CA LEU A 9 10.74 27.37 17.14
C LEU A 9 11.67 26.20 16.76
N ALA A 10 12.81 26.08 17.45
CA ALA A 10 13.76 24.99 17.20
C ALA A 10 13.15 23.62 17.52
N LEU A 11 12.39 23.51 18.61
CA LEU A 11 11.69 22.27 18.99
C LEU A 11 10.63 21.89 17.95
N GLY A 12 9.82 22.85 17.50
CA GLY A 12 8.80 22.63 16.48
C GLY A 12 9.40 22.15 15.16
N LEU A 13 10.51 22.74 14.74
CA LEU A 13 11.20 22.35 13.51
C LEU A 13 11.80 20.93 13.63
N ALA A 14 12.40 20.59 14.77
CA ALA A 14 12.93 19.26 15.03
C ALA A 14 11.83 18.19 15.00
N ILE A 15 10.68 18.45 15.61
CA ILE A 15 9.53 17.54 15.59
C ILE A 15 9.01 17.35 14.16
N ALA A 16 8.88 18.44 13.38
CA ALA A 16 8.43 18.36 11.99
C ALA A 16 9.38 17.52 11.12
N LEU A 17 10.70 17.67 11.29
CA LEU A 17 11.70 16.86 10.59
C LEU A 17 11.62 15.39 10.95
N ILE A 18 11.48 15.07 12.24
CA ILE A 18 11.32 13.68 12.72
C ILE A 18 10.07 13.05 12.12
N LEU A 19 8.93 13.75 12.16
CA LEU A 19 7.68 13.26 11.57
C LEU A 19 7.80 13.05 10.06
N GLY A 20 8.48 13.97 9.36
CA GLY A 20 8.76 13.83 7.93
C GLY A 20 9.58 12.57 7.61
N LEU A 21 10.64 12.30 8.39
CA LEU A 21 11.49 11.11 8.24
C LEU A 21 10.71 9.81 8.52
N VAL A 22 9.85 9.79 9.54
CA VAL A 22 9.01 8.63 9.84
C VAL A 22 8.03 8.36 8.70
N VAL A 23 7.34 9.38 8.19
CA VAL A 23 6.44 9.22 7.05
C VAL A 23 7.19 8.74 5.80
N TRP A 24 8.38 9.27 5.55
CA TRP A 24 9.20 8.87 4.40
C TRP A 24 9.65 7.40 4.49
N SER A 25 10.16 6.98 5.65
CA SER A 25 10.64 5.61 5.87
C SER A 25 9.52 4.56 5.80
N VAL A 26 8.28 4.93 6.16
CA VAL A 26 7.11 4.05 6.03
C VAL A 26 6.60 3.99 4.58
N ARG A 27 6.78 5.06 3.79
CA ARG A 27 6.38 5.10 2.37
C ARG A 27 7.31 4.31 1.44
N GLY A 28 8.55 4.01 1.86
CA GLY A 28 9.50 3.14 1.16
C GLY A 28 9.08 1.67 1.23
N SER A 29 8.04 1.34 0.48
CA SER A 29 7.31 0.08 0.45
C SER A 29 8.21 -1.15 0.29
N ARG A 30 8.14 -2.06 1.27
CA ARG A 30 8.71 -3.43 1.27
C ARG A 30 8.13 -4.35 0.17
N CYS A 31 7.37 -3.80 -0.77
CA CYS A 31 6.64 -4.49 -1.81
C CYS A 31 7.53 -4.99 -2.95
N SER A 32 8.77 -4.49 -3.05
CA SER A 32 9.77 -4.92 -4.04
C SER A 32 10.14 -6.41 -3.94
N ALA A 33 9.81 -7.08 -2.84
CA ALA A 33 9.99 -8.53 -2.70
C ALA A 33 9.06 -9.36 -3.60
N LEU A 34 8.01 -8.76 -4.18
CA LEU A 34 7.04 -9.41 -5.07
C LEU A 34 7.38 -9.22 -6.57
N ASN A 35 8.65 -9.00 -6.90
CA ASN A 35 9.07 -8.81 -8.30
C ASN A 35 9.18 -10.14 -9.08
N GLN A 36 9.22 -11.28 -8.39
CA GLN A 36 9.15 -12.61 -9.01
C GLN A 36 7.87 -13.30 -8.54
N CYS A 37 6.87 -13.27 -9.41
CA CYS A 37 5.65 -14.06 -9.25
C CYS A 37 5.77 -15.36 -10.04
N ASP A 38 5.19 -16.43 -9.51
CA ASP A 38 5.10 -17.74 -10.17
C ASP A 38 4.26 -17.68 -11.45
N SER A 39 4.13 -18.84 -12.11
CA SER A 39 3.36 -19.02 -13.35
C SER A 39 1.94 -18.44 -13.28
N TYR A 40 1.42 -18.02 -14.44
CA TYR A 40 0.07 -17.47 -14.61
C TYR A 40 -1.00 -18.45 -14.12
N VAL A 41 -1.59 -18.13 -12.97
CA VAL A 41 -2.74 -18.83 -12.37
C VAL A 41 -3.76 -17.75 -12.03
N PRO A 42 -4.67 -17.44 -12.96
CA PRO A 42 -5.59 -16.34 -12.78
C PRO A 42 -6.49 -16.59 -11.57
N LEU A 43 -6.91 -15.52 -10.93
CA LEU A 43 -7.92 -15.58 -9.86
C LEU A 43 -8.82 -14.35 -9.89
N CYS A 44 -10.05 -14.52 -9.43
CA CYS A 44 -10.94 -13.42 -9.10
C CYS A 44 -10.66 -12.98 -7.66
N ALA A 45 -10.60 -11.67 -7.42
CA ALA A 45 -10.52 -11.12 -6.09
C ALA A 45 -11.50 -9.97 -5.91
N ALA A 46 -11.91 -9.76 -4.66
CA ALA A 46 -12.82 -8.70 -4.26
C ALA A 46 -12.16 -7.75 -3.26
N TYR A 47 -12.46 -6.47 -3.39
CA TYR A 47 -12.17 -5.45 -2.40
C TYR A 47 -13.36 -4.51 -2.27
N ARG A 48 -13.98 -4.47 -1.08
CA ARG A 48 -15.26 -3.78 -0.85
C ARG A 48 -16.34 -4.33 -1.78
N ASN A 49 -16.77 -3.55 -2.77
CA ASN A 49 -17.81 -3.90 -3.75
C ASN A 49 -17.24 -3.99 -5.18
N GLU A 50 -15.92 -4.00 -5.33
CA GLU A 50 -15.23 -4.17 -6.61
C GLU A 50 -14.74 -5.61 -6.74
N HIS A 51 -14.87 -6.17 -7.94
CA HIS A 51 -14.33 -7.47 -8.33
C HIS A 51 -13.33 -7.28 -9.48
N GLN A 52 -12.19 -7.96 -9.42
CA GLN A 52 -11.14 -7.83 -10.43
C GLN A 52 -10.39 -9.16 -10.63
N PHE A 53 -10.02 -9.43 -11.89
CA PHE A 53 -9.11 -10.52 -12.22
C PHE A 53 -7.65 -10.12 -11.97
N PHE A 54 -6.90 -11.02 -11.34
CA PHE A 54 -5.46 -10.93 -11.21
C PHE A 54 -4.78 -12.07 -11.97
N TYR A 55 -3.61 -11.79 -12.53
CA TYR A 55 -2.82 -12.77 -13.30
C TYR A 55 -2.26 -13.90 -12.43
N SER A 56 -2.03 -13.62 -11.14
CA SER A 56 -1.61 -14.59 -10.14
C SER A 56 -1.94 -14.09 -8.73
N GLN A 57 -1.83 -14.98 -7.74
CA GLN A 57 -1.96 -14.59 -6.33
C GLN A 57 -0.88 -13.59 -5.91
N CYS A 58 0.32 -13.72 -6.46
CA CYS A 58 1.41 -12.81 -6.19
C CYS A 58 1.11 -11.39 -6.74
N ASP A 59 0.51 -11.27 -7.93
CA ASP A 59 0.09 -9.97 -8.46
C ASP A 59 -0.96 -9.29 -7.58
N MET A 60 -1.92 -10.05 -7.05
CA MET A 60 -2.91 -9.53 -6.10
C MET A 60 -2.23 -9.01 -4.81
N VAL A 61 -1.27 -9.76 -4.27
CA VAL A 61 -0.53 -9.33 -3.07
C VAL A 61 0.34 -8.11 -3.37
N ARG A 62 0.96 -8.04 -4.55
CA ARG A 62 1.73 -6.89 -5.01
C ARG A 62 0.85 -5.64 -5.08
N GLU A 63 -0.34 -5.76 -5.67
CA GLU A 63 -1.32 -4.67 -5.74
C GLU A 63 -1.74 -4.20 -4.34
N ASN A 64 -2.03 -5.14 -3.43
CA ASN A 64 -2.35 -4.81 -2.04
C ASN A 64 -1.24 -3.99 -1.38
N CYS A 65 0.00 -4.41 -1.60
CA CYS A 65 1.16 -3.76 -1.02
C CYS A 65 1.40 -2.36 -1.60
N MET A 66 1.24 -2.19 -2.93
CA MET A 66 1.50 -0.92 -3.62
C MET A 66 0.40 0.13 -3.40
N THR A 67 -0.85 -0.30 -3.27
CA THR A 67 -2.01 0.62 -3.19
C THR A 67 -2.63 0.72 -1.80
N GLY A 68 -2.29 -0.20 -0.90
CA GLY A 68 -2.96 -0.34 0.40
C GLY A 68 -4.38 -0.91 0.32
N LYS A 69 -4.84 -1.33 -0.87
CA LYS A 69 -6.07 -2.12 -1.01
C LYS A 69 -5.87 -3.51 -0.39
N ILE A 70 -6.96 -4.14 0.01
CA ILE A 70 -6.93 -5.48 0.64
C ILE A 70 -7.79 -6.42 -0.19
N TRP A 71 -7.39 -6.62 -1.44
CA TRP A 71 -7.96 -7.61 -2.34
C TRP A 71 -7.84 -9.00 -1.70
N LYS A 72 -8.95 -9.73 -1.71
CA LYS A 72 -9.05 -11.10 -1.22
C LYS A 72 -9.58 -12.00 -2.33
N PRO A 73 -9.11 -13.24 -2.46
CA PRO A 73 -9.65 -14.18 -3.42
C PRO A 73 -11.17 -14.32 -3.26
N ASP A 74 -11.86 -14.38 -4.40
CA ASP A 74 -13.30 -14.50 -4.50
C ASP A 74 -13.66 -15.54 -5.57
N HIS A 75 -14.95 -15.89 -5.65
CA HIS A 75 -15.45 -16.85 -6.63
C HIS A 75 -15.25 -16.32 -8.05
N PHE A 76 -14.70 -17.17 -8.92
CA PHE A 76 -14.44 -16.84 -10.33
C PHE A 76 -15.69 -16.30 -11.06
N SER A 77 -16.88 -16.77 -10.70
CA SER A 77 -18.16 -16.32 -11.24
C SER A 77 -18.49 -14.85 -10.95
N HIS A 78 -17.93 -14.25 -9.90
CA HIS A 78 -18.20 -12.84 -9.57
C HIS A 78 -17.41 -11.88 -10.47
N CYS A 79 -16.25 -12.30 -10.97
CA CYS A 79 -15.50 -11.53 -11.98
C CYS A 79 -15.91 -11.90 -13.42
N ASN A 80 -16.39 -13.12 -13.65
CA ASN A 80 -16.82 -13.59 -14.96
C ASN A 80 -18.29 -13.24 -15.23
N VAL A 81 -18.57 -11.96 -15.49
CA VAL A 81 -19.89 -11.45 -15.90
C VAL A 81 -20.16 -11.66 -17.39
N ASN A 82 -19.93 -12.86 -17.90
CA ASN A 82 -20.50 -13.27 -19.19
C ASN A 82 -21.94 -13.71 -18.93
N THR A 83 -22.85 -12.75 -18.88
CA THR A 83 -24.29 -12.95 -19.15
C THR A 83 -24.57 -12.94 -20.63
#